data_AF-A0AAV0U0C7-F1
#
_entry.id   AF-A0AAV0U0C7-F1
#
_cell.length_a   1.000
_cell.length_b   1.000
_cell.length_c   1.000
_cell.angle_alpha   90.00
_cell.angle_beta   90.00
_cell.angle_gamma   90.00
#
_symmetry.space_group_name_H-M   'P 1'
#
loop_
_entity.id
_entity.type
_entity.pdbx_description
1 polymer ?
#
loop_
_entity_poly.entity_id
_entity_poly.type
_entity_poly.pdbx_seq_one_letter_code
_entity_poly.pdbx_strand_id
1 'polypeptide(L)'
;MLATTLRRSKRSLTHLQSPRRHGGSLSKNKHIENWNNWRGDSEKRFQFNRQFFTSLVGWGVVPFTLYYVLSSSERRKRDSHSGGQEMLRQ
;
A
#
# COMPACT_ATOMS: atom_id res chain seq x y z
N MET A 1 -47.65 -38.16 -14.77
CA MET A 1 -47.33 -37.34 -13.58
C MET A 1 -45.86 -37.56 -13.23
N LEU A 2 -44.99 -36.60 -13.54
CA LEU A 2 -43.57 -36.69 -13.17
C LEU A 2 -43.40 -36.26 -11.72
N ALA A 3 -43.03 -37.19 -10.85
CA ALA A 3 -42.67 -36.90 -9.46
C ALA A 3 -41.22 -36.39 -9.40
N THR A 4 -41.07 -35.07 -9.26
CA THR A 4 -39.79 -34.42 -8.97
C THR A 4 -39.51 -34.51 -7.47
N THR A 5 -38.61 -35.43 -7.07
CA THR A 5 -38.12 -35.51 -5.69
C THR A 5 -36.98 -34.50 -5.50
N LEU A 6 -37.26 -33.40 -4.80
CA LEU A 6 -36.26 -32.42 -4.37
C LEU A 6 -35.35 -33.04 -3.29
N ARG A 7 -34.13 -33.43 -3.66
CA ARG A 7 -33.07 -33.79 -2.69
C ARG A 7 -32.61 -32.53 -1.93
N ARG A 8 -33.08 -32.38 -0.70
CA ARG A 8 -32.62 -31.36 0.26
C ARG A 8 -31.16 -31.61 0.65
N SER A 9 -30.24 -30.86 0.06
CA SER A 9 -28.82 -30.85 0.40
C SER A 9 -28.59 -30.26 1.80
N LYS A 10 -28.25 -31.10 2.79
CA LYS A 10 -27.84 -30.70 4.14
C LYS A 10 -26.32 -30.54 4.25
N ARG A 11 -25.70 -29.69 3.41
CA ARG A 11 -24.22 -29.57 3.34
C ARG A 11 -23.62 -28.31 3.96
N SER A 12 -24.37 -27.50 4.72
CA SER A 12 -23.87 -26.22 5.24
C SER A 12 -23.59 -26.15 6.74
N LEU A 13 -23.83 -27.20 7.53
CA LEU A 13 -23.78 -27.11 9.00
C LEU A 13 -22.51 -27.67 9.66
N THR A 14 -21.55 -28.17 8.89
CA THR A 14 -20.30 -28.73 9.42
C THR A 14 -19.20 -27.68 9.64
N HIS A 15 -19.41 -26.41 9.27
CA HIS A 15 -18.38 -25.37 9.39
C HIS A 15 -18.44 -24.56 10.71
N LEU A 16 -19.37 -24.88 11.61
CA LEU A 16 -19.60 -24.11 12.85
C LEU A 16 -19.12 -24.80 14.14
N GLN A 17 -18.68 -26.06 14.08
CA GLN A 17 -18.08 -26.72 15.24
C GLN A 17 -16.56 -26.61 15.18
N SER A 18 -16.06 -25.42 15.54
CA SER A 18 -14.64 -25.27 15.91
C SER A 18 -14.40 -26.07 17.19
N PRO A 19 -13.55 -27.12 17.19
CA PRO A 19 -13.23 -27.84 18.40
C PRO A 19 -12.52 -26.88 19.38
N ARG A 20 -13.02 -26.79 20.62
CA ARG A 20 -12.40 -26.04 21.72
C ARG A 20 -10.96 -26.54 21.93
N ARG A 21 -9.99 -25.87 21.33
CA ARG A 21 -8.56 -26.09 21.59
C ARG A 21 -8.24 -25.53 22.97
N HIS A 22 -7.97 -26.42 23.91
CA HIS A 22 -7.54 -26.06 25.26
C HIS A 22 -6.04 -25.74 25.23
N GLY A 23 -5.68 -24.56 25.74
CA GLY A 23 -4.28 -24.14 25.94
C GLY A 23 -3.77 -23.18 24.87
N GLY A 24 -4.00 -21.87 25.07
CA GLY A 24 -3.19 -20.74 24.56
C GLY A 24 -2.87 -20.63 23.07
N SER A 25 -3.29 -21.58 22.24
CA SER A 25 -2.96 -21.68 20.82
C SER A 25 -3.80 -20.64 20.09
N LEU A 26 -3.21 -19.47 19.82
CA LEU A 26 -3.75 -18.51 18.85
C LEU A 26 -4.20 -19.28 17.60
N SER A 27 -5.47 -19.11 17.25
CA SER A 27 -5.99 -19.68 16.01
C SER A 27 -5.27 -18.99 14.87
N LYS A 28 -4.42 -19.74 14.17
CA LYS A 28 -3.67 -19.24 13.03
C LYS A 28 -4.65 -18.78 11.96
N ASN A 29 -4.66 -17.49 11.68
CA ASN A 29 -5.44 -16.94 10.59
C ASN A 29 -4.66 -17.10 9.29
N LYS A 30 -5.12 -18.02 8.44
CA LYS A 30 -4.51 -18.32 7.13
C LYS A 30 -4.33 -17.07 6.27
N HIS A 31 -5.24 -16.09 6.35
CA HIS A 31 -5.11 -14.84 5.59
C HIS A 31 -3.95 -13.98 6.08
N ILE A 32 -3.74 -13.91 7.40
CA ILE A 32 -2.65 -13.15 8.01
C ILE A 32 -1.32 -13.83 7.71
N GLU A 33 -1.24 -15.16 7.83
CA GLU A 33 -0.02 -15.91 7.50
C GLU A 33 0.35 -15.75 6.02
N ASN A 34 -0.62 -15.83 5.11
CA ASN A 34 -0.37 -15.65 3.68
C ASN A 34 0.07 -14.22 3.34
N TRP A 35 -0.54 -13.21 3.97
CA TRP A 35 -0.14 -11.81 3.80
C TRP A 35 1.28 -11.53 4.31
N ASN A 36 1.63 -12.08 5.48
CA ASN A 36 2.98 -11.97 6.03
C ASN A 36 4.02 -12.66 5.15
N ASN A 37 3.72 -13.86 4.64
CA ASN A 37 4.59 -14.55 3.68
C ASN A 37 4.75 -13.74 2.40
N TRP A 38 3.67 -13.15 1.88
CA TRP A 38 3.73 -12.30 0.68
C TRP A 38 4.63 -11.08 0.86
N ARG A 39 4.59 -10.44 2.04
CA ARG A 39 5.54 -9.34 2.36
C ARG A 39 6.96 -9.84 2.52
N GLY A 40 7.15 -10.97 3.22
CA GLY A 40 8.48 -11.54 3.46
C GLY A 40 9.19 -11.99 2.17
N ASP A 41 8.42 -12.49 1.19
CA ASP A 41 8.93 -12.86 -0.13
C ASP A 41 8.94 -11.69 -1.14
N SER A 42 8.71 -10.45 -0.71
CA SER A 42 8.63 -9.29 -1.60
C SER A 42 9.90 -9.08 -2.42
N GLU A 43 11.07 -9.32 -1.83
CA GLU A 43 12.38 -9.23 -2.52
C GLU A 43 12.51 -10.25 -3.66
N LYS A 44 12.08 -11.50 -3.44
CA LYS A 44 12.13 -12.55 -4.46
C LYS A 44 11.13 -12.32 -5.60
N ARG A 45 10.01 -11.67 -5.27
CA ARG A 45 8.93 -11.36 -6.23
C ARG A 45 9.15 -10.02 -6.94
N PHE A 46 10.19 -9.28 -6.54
CA PHE A 46 10.49 -7.99 -7.13
C PHE A 46 10.89 -8.16 -8.60
N GLN A 47 10.18 -7.44 -9.47
CA GLN A 47 10.49 -7.38 -10.89
C GLN A 47 10.60 -5.93 -11.30
N PHE A 48 11.78 -5.53 -11.75
CA PHE A 48 12.00 -4.20 -12.28
C PHE A 48 11.42 -4.12 -13.69
N ASN A 49 10.14 -3.72 -13.76
CA ASN A 49 9.41 -3.56 -15.02
C ASN A 49 9.14 -2.09 -15.32
N ARG A 50 8.71 -1.81 -16.56
CA ARG A 50 8.43 -0.43 -17.00
C ARG A 50 7.40 0.27 -16.12
N GLN A 51 6.37 -0.44 -15.66
CA GLN A 51 5.32 0.11 -14.82
C GLN A 51 5.81 0.48 -13.41
N PHE A 52 6.68 -0.36 -12.83
CA PHE A 52 7.33 -0.09 -11.56
C PHE A 52 8.24 1.12 -11.68
N PHE A 53 9.04 1.18 -12.75
CA PHE A 53 9.91 2.33 -13.01
C PHE A 53 9.13 3.64 -13.17
N THR A 54 8.06 3.65 -13.99
CA THR A 54 7.24 4.87 -14.14
C THR A 54 6.58 5.29 -12.85
N SER A 55 6.13 4.34 -12.03
CA SER A 55 5.58 4.63 -10.71
C SER A 55 6.63 5.17 -9.74
N LEU A 56 7.84 4.60 -9.75
CA LEU A 56 8.95 5.03 -8.92
C LEU A 56 9.40 6.45 -9.29
N VAL A 57 9.51 6.76 -10.58
CA VAL A 57 9.85 8.10 -11.04
C VAL A 57 8.70 9.08 -10.76
N GLY A 58 7.46 8.69 -11.03
CA GLY A 58 6.28 9.51 -10.77
C GLY A 58 6.18 9.92 -9.30
N TRP A 59 6.23 8.96 -8.38
CA TRP A 59 6.12 9.22 -6.95
C TRP A 59 7.42 9.71 -6.31
N GLY A 60 8.57 9.34 -6.85
CA GLY A 60 9.89 9.67 -6.30
C GLY A 60 10.50 10.97 -6.81
N VAL A 61 10.08 11.48 -7.96
CA VAL A 61 10.67 12.69 -8.57
C VAL A 61 9.67 13.85 -8.63
N VAL A 62 8.42 13.59 -9.00
CA VAL A 62 7.44 14.66 -9.22
C VAL A 62 7.17 15.49 -7.96
N PRO A 63 6.89 14.92 -6.77
CA PRO A 63 6.59 15.71 -5.59
C PRO A 63 7.76 16.61 -5.16
N PHE A 64 8.99 16.09 -5.24
CA PHE A 64 10.20 16.81 -4.87
C PHE A 64 10.53 17.92 -5.86
N THR A 65 10.34 17.66 -7.15
CA THR A 65 10.52 18.68 -8.21
C THR A 65 9.50 19.79 -8.06
N LEU A 66 8.23 19.45 -7.82
CA LEU A 66 7.17 20.43 -7.59
C LEU A 66 7.47 21.28 -6.36
N TYR A 67 7.86 20.65 -5.25
CA TYR A 67 8.28 21.34 -4.03
C TYR A 67 9.47 22.28 -4.29
N TYR A 68 10.47 21.83 -5.03
CA TYR A 68 11.64 22.64 -5.38
C TYR A 68 11.24 23.87 -6.22
N VAL A 69 10.40 23.71 -7.23
CA VAL A 69 9.94 24.82 -8.09
C VAL A 69 9.13 25.83 -7.28
N LEU A 70 8.20 25.36 -6.45
CA LEU A 70 7.39 26.24 -5.59
C LEU A 70 8.29 27.00 -4.59
N SER A 71 9.15 26.30 -3.86
CA SER A 71 10.02 26.91 -2.87
C SER A 71 11.06 27.86 -3.49
N SER A 72 11.63 27.54 -4.65
CA SER A 72 12.55 28.43 -5.36
C SER A 72 11.85 29.67 -5.89
N SER A 73 10.61 29.55 -6.38
CA SER A 73 9.81 30.70 -6.81
C SER A 73 9.49 31.64 -5.65
N GLU A 74 9.17 31.09 -4.48
CA GLU A 74 8.87 31.86 -3.28
C GLU A 74 10.12 32.52 -2.69
N ARG A 75 11.28 31.83 -2.74
CA ARG A 75 12.57 32.42 -2.39
C ARG A 75 12.89 33.62 -3.29
N ARG A 76 12.79 33.47 -4.62
CA ARG A 76 13.03 34.58 -5.56
C ARG A 76 12.10 35.77 -5.32
N LYS A 77 10.82 35.52 -5.03
CA LYS A 77 9.85 36.58 -4.67
C LYS A 77 10.21 37.26 -3.36
N ARG A 78 10.67 36.52 -2.35
CA ARG A 78 11.17 37.10 -1.11
C ARG A 78 12.40 37.94 -1.35
N ASP A 79 13.42 37.39 -2.02
CA ASP A 79 14.67 38.07 -2.33
C ASP A 79 14.45 39.38 -3.12
N SER A 80 13.46 39.40 -4.02
CA SER A 80 13.09 40.62 -4.76
C SER A 80 12.38 41.67 -3.88
N HIS A 81 11.65 41.26 -2.84
CA HIS A 81 10.96 42.15 -1.90
C HIS A 81 11.85 42.62 -0.74
N SER A 82 12.74 41.75 -0.25
CA SER A 82 13.75 42.10 0.77
C SER A 82 14.93 42.88 0.20
N GLY A 83 14.94 43.08 -1.13
CA GLY A 83 15.86 43.97 -1.81
C GLY A 83 17.23 43.36 -2.04
N GLY A 84 17.69 43.35 -3.29
CA GLY A 84 19.12 43.37 -3.62
C GLY A 84 19.85 44.63 -3.11
N GLN A 85 19.43 45.21 -1.98
CA GLN A 85 19.96 46.43 -1.40
C GLN A 85 20.84 46.21 -0.17
N GLU A 86 20.86 45.01 0.45
CA GLU A 86 21.78 44.76 1.58
C GLU A 86 23.08 44.03 1.20
N MET A 87 23.15 43.26 0.11
CA MET A 87 24.41 42.59 -0.30
C MET A 87 25.41 43.47 -1.07
N LEU A 88 25.07 44.72 -1.40
CA LEU A 88 25.99 45.70 -2.00
C LEU A 88 26.54 46.72 -0.98
N ARG A 89 26.27 46.51 0.32
CA ARG A 89 26.66 47.43 1.41
C ARG A 89 27.53 46.78 2.51
N GLN A 90 28.12 45.62 2.25
CA GLN A 90 29.23 45.07 3.06
C GLN A 90 30.41 44.74 2.18
#